data_AF-A0A936KI28-F1
#
_entry.id   AF-A0A936KI28-F1
#
_cell.length_a   1.000
_cell.length_b   1.000
_cell.length_c   1.000
_cell.angle_alpha   90.00
_cell.angle_beta   90.00
_cell.angle_gamma   90.00
#
_symmetry.space_group_name_H-M   'P 1'
#
loop_
_entity.id
_entity.type
_entity.pdbx_description
1 polymer ?
#
loop_
_entity_poly.entity_id
_entity_poly.type
_entity_poly.pdbx_seq_one_letter_code
_entity_poly.pdbx_strand_id
1 'polypeptide(L)'
;MPWNTLNNEETGDIDIYVPSMANDNNHKQKLMLLVILELENTQELPVYILCLLESIIGFVIKLIAQGLKNDEEIYQKARKEIGALIQAITYQEFLPALGISLSSYTVYKESVRPDILNTFATASYRIGHTMVADEVALRSLDCEKIDGGSLELVDVFFNPEFVNKYGIDPFLKGLSGHKQYETNTEINST
;
A
#
# COMPACT_ATOMS: atom_id res chain seq x y z
N MET A 1 7.52 -13.07 -2.45
CA MET A 1 6.07 -12.86 -2.60
C MET A 1 5.64 -13.48 -3.92
N PRO A 2 4.47 -14.11 -4.00
CA PRO A 2 4.06 -14.85 -5.19
C PRO A 2 3.77 -13.91 -6.37
N TRP A 3 4.17 -14.30 -7.57
CA TRP A 3 3.89 -13.61 -8.83
C TRP A 3 2.73 -14.27 -9.57
N ASN A 4 2.07 -13.57 -10.50
CA ASN A 4 1.02 -14.10 -11.39
C ASN A 4 1.56 -15.06 -12.48
N THR A 5 2.55 -15.85 -12.13
CA THR A 5 3.24 -16.83 -12.96
C THR A 5 2.83 -18.25 -12.56
N LEU A 6 3.00 -19.21 -13.47
CA LEU A 6 2.62 -20.60 -13.24
C LEU A 6 3.30 -21.25 -12.02
N ASN A 7 4.46 -20.73 -11.61
CA ASN A 7 5.22 -21.20 -10.46
C ASN A 7 5.23 -20.22 -9.28
N ASN A 8 4.47 -19.11 -9.36
CA ASN A 8 4.46 -18.03 -8.39
C ASN A 8 5.82 -17.31 -8.18
N GLU A 9 6.78 -17.45 -9.07
CA GLU A 9 8.10 -16.80 -9.01
C GLU A 9 8.24 -15.74 -10.11
N GLU A 10 9.06 -14.70 -9.88
CA GLU A 10 9.30 -13.62 -10.83
C GLU A 10 9.80 -14.13 -12.19
N THR A 11 10.65 -15.16 -12.14
CA THR A 11 11.28 -15.77 -13.32
C THR A 11 10.35 -16.71 -14.08
N GLY A 12 9.21 -17.10 -13.50
CA GLY A 12 8.26 -18.03 -14.10
C GLY A 12 7.54 -17.50 -15.34
N ASP A 13 6.97 -18.40 -16.12
CA ASP A 13 6.10 -18.04 -17.23
C ASP A 13 4.77 -17.47 -16.71
N ILE A 14 4.25 -16.42 -17.36
CA ILE A 14 2.98 -15.78 -17.00
C ILE A 14 1.83 -16.78 -17.14
N ASP A 15 0.96 -16.84 -16.14
CA ASP A 15 -0.25 -17.64 -16.22
C ASP A 15 -1.23 -17.03 -17.26
N ILE A 16 -1.52 -17.80 -18.31
CA ILE A 16 -2.38 -17.38 -19.41
C ILE A 16 -3.85 -17.28 -19.01
N TYR A 17 -4.26 -17.70 -17.82
CA TYR A 17 -5.63 -17.53 -17.31
C TYR A 17 -5.82 -16.27 -16.48
N VAL A 18 -4.75 -15.49 -16.26
CA VAL A 18 -4.82 -14.22 -15.53
C VAL A 18 -5.65 -13.22 -16.35
N PRO A 19 -6.65 -12.55 -15.73
CA PRO A 19 -7.45 -11.54 -16.39
C PRO A 19 -6.59 -10.34 -16.83
N SER A 20 -7.01 -9.68 -17.91
CA SER A 20 -6.42 -8.43 -18.38
C SER A 20 -6.70 -7.29 -17.38
N MET A 21 -5.76 -6.36 -17.24
CA MET A 21 -5.85 -5.19 -16.35
C MET A 21 -5.91 -3.89 -17.15
N ALA A 22 -6.47 -2.83 -16.56
CA ALA A 22 -6.50 -1.52 -17.21
C ALA A 22 -5.07 -1.07 -17.56
N ASN A 23 -4.89 -0.51 -18.77
CA ASN A 23 -3.59 -0.09 -19.33
C ASN A 23 -2.59 -1.19 -19.71
N ASP A 24 -2.99 -2.46 -19.72
CA ASP A 24 -2.08 -3.57 -20.09
C ASP A 24 -1.80 -3.68 -21.62
N ASN A 25 -2.51 -2.92 -22.46
CA ASN A 25 -2.38 -2.91 -23.92
C ASN A 25 -2.44 -4.31 -24.58
N ASN A 26 -3.26 -5.23 -24.04
CA ASN A 26 -3.31 -6.66 -24.43
C ASN A 26 -1.99 -7.44 -24.17
N HIS A 27 -1.06 -6.90 -23.39
CA HIS A 27 0.10 -7.63 -22.89
C HIS A 27 -0.16 -8.06 -21.45
N LYS A 28 -0.13 -9.37 -21.19
CA LYS A 28 -0.18 -9.88 -19.81
C LYS A 28 1.13 -9.51 -19.12
N GLN A 29 1.11 -8.51 -18.25
CA GLN A 29 2.29 -8.10 -17.50
C GLN A 29 2.51 -9.02 -16.30
N LYS A 30 3.79 -9.23 -15.93
CA LYS A 30 4.13 -9.92 -14.69
C LYS A 30 3.84 -8.99 -13.51
N LEU A 31 2.96 -9.43 -12.63
CA LEU A 31 2.51 -8.68 -11.48
C LEU A 31 2.70 -9.51 -10.22
N MET A 32 3.07 -8.83 -9.15
CA MET A 32 3.13 -9.43 -7.82
C MET A 32 1.71 -9.58 -7.27
N LEU A 33 1.36 -10.76 -6.78
CA LEU A 33 0.07 -11.04 -6.16
C LEU A 33 0.07 -10.52 -4.72
N LEU A 34 -0.87 -9.62 -4.42
CA LEU A 34 -1.19 -9.17 -3.07
C LEU A 34 -2.62 -9.60 -2.70
N VAL A 35 -2.87 -9.88 -1.42
CA VAL A 35 -4.18 -10.32 -0.91
C VAL A 35 -5.26 -9.22 -1.00
N ILE A 36 -4.85 -7.96 -1.23
CA ILE A 36 -5.76 -6.84 -1.51
C ILE A 36 -5.84 -6.71 -3.03
N LEU A 37 -7.02 -6.94 -3.60
CA LEU A 37 -7.28 -7.01 -5.04
C LEU A 37 -7.24 -5.64 -5.76
N GLU A 38 -7.05 -4.54 -5.05
CA GLU A 38 -6.89 -3.19 -5.62
C GLU A 38 -5.41 -2.84 -5.73
N LEU A 39 -4.75 -3.35 -6.76
CA LEU A 39 -3.39 -2.93 -7.16
C LEU A 39 -3.48 -1.73 -8.12
N GLU A 40 -4.34 -0.75 -7.86
CA GLU A 40 -4.62 0.28 -8.86
C GLU A 40 -3.40 1.18 -9.10
N ASN A 41 -2.73 1.72 -8.07
CA ASN A 41 -1.65 2.69 -8.27
C ASN A 41 -0.34 2.34 -7.52
N THR A 42 0.80 2.66 -8.14
CA THR A 42 2.17 2.59 -7.59
C THR A 42 2.50 3.69 -6.58
N GLN A 43 1.58 4.57 -6.23
CA GLN A 43 1.64 5.37 -4.98
C GLN A 43 1.06 4.64 -3.77
N GLU A 44 0.06 3.78 -3.98
CA GLU A 44 -0.52 2.96 -2.92
C GLU A 44 0.32 1.71 -2.68
N LEU A 45 0.84 1.13 -3.77
CA LEU A 45 1.71 -0.04 -3.78
C LEU A 45 2.89 0.05 -2.78
N PRO A 46 3.70 1.13 -2.72
CA PRO A 46 4.88 1.21 -1.87
C PRO A 46 4.52 1.35 -0.39
N VAL A 47 3.47 2.10 -0.05
CA VAL A 47 3.10 2.33 1.35
C VAL A 47 2.53 1.06 1.96
N TYR A 48 1.56 0.43 1.29
CA TYR A 48 0.97 -0.80 1.79
C TYR A 48 2.01 -1.93 1.82
N ILE A 49 2.81 -2.08 0.77
CA ILE A 49 3.79 -3.16 0.68
C ILE A 49 4.96 -2.94 1.62
N LEU A 50 5.45 -1.71 1.84
CA LEU A 50 6.55 -1.48 2.77
C LEU A 50 6.11 -1.63 4.22
N CYS A 51 5.02 -0.96 4.63
CA CYS A 51 4.52 -1.07 6.00
C CYS A 51 4.21 -2.52 6.36
N LEU A 52 3.71 -3.30 5.41
CA LEU A 52 3.50 -4.73 5.60
C LEU A 52 4.81 -5.51 5.54
N LEU A 53 5.62 -5.43 4.49
CA LEU A 53 6.79 -6.31 4.32
C LEU A 53 7.92 -6.04 5.31
N GLU A 54 8.29 -4.78 5.57
CA GLU A 54 9.35 -4.48 6.55
C GLU A 54 8.93 -4.87 7.96
N SER A 55 7.67 -4.57 8.31
CA SER A 55 7.12 -4.98 9.61
C SER A 55 7.02 -6.50 9.71
N ILE A 56 6.49 -7.19 8.69
CA ILE A 56 6.36 -8.66 8.66
C ILE A 56 7.72 -9.31 8.85
N ILE A 57 8.71 -8.95 8.03
CA ILE A 57 10.03 -9.59 8.04
C ILE A 57 10.72 -9.29 9.38
N GLY A 58 10.67 -8.03 9.85
CA GLY A 58 11.24 -7.64 11.15
C GLY A 58 10.60 -8.39 12.32
N PHE A 59 9.27 -8.51 12.35
CA PHE A 59 8.56 -9.23 13.40
C PHE A 59 8.83 -10.73 13.35
N VAL A 60 8.83 -11.35 12.17
CA VAL A 60 9.14 -12.78 12.01
C VAL A 60 10.56 -13.09 12.48
N ILE A 61 11.56 -12.28 12.08
CA ILE A 61 12.95 -12.45 12.53
C ILE A 61 13.03 -12.32 14.06
N LYS A 62 12.35 -11.34 14.65
CA LYS A 62 12.30 -11.15 16.10
C LYS A 62 11.68 -12.34 16.82
N LEU A 63 10.60 -12.91 16.29
CA LEU A 63 9.92 -14.08 16.88
C LEU A 63 10.81 -15.34 16.79
N ILE A 64 11.49 -15.55 15.67
CA ILE A 64 12.46 -16.64 15.50
C ILE A 64 13.63 -16.46 16.49
N ALA A 65 14.14 -15.25 16.65
CA ALA A 65 15.20 -14.93 17.61
C ALA A 65 14.79 -15.17 19.07
N GLN A 66 13.49 -15.06 19.39
CA GLN A 66 12.93 -15.40 20.70
C GLN A 66 12.77 -16.92 20.92
N GLY A 67 13.14 -17.74 19.94
CA GLY A 67 13.14 -19.20 20.04
C GLY A 67 11.86 -19.88 19.55
N LEU A 68 10.95 -19.16 18.89
CA LEU A 68 9.79 -19.77 18.25
C LEU A 68 10.25 -20.57 17.02
N LYS A 69 9.72 -21.78 16.88
CA LYS A 69 10.07 -22.72 15.79
C LYS A 69 8.86 -23.24 15.01
N ASN A 70 7.66 -23.00 15.51
CA ASN A 70 6.42 -23.42 14.86
C ASN A 70 5.95 -22.32 13.90
N ASP A 71 5.81 -22.67 12.62
CA ASP A 71 5.45 -21.74 11.55
C ASP A 71 4.08 -21.07 11.76
N GLU A 72 3.04 -21.85 12.12
CA GLU A 72 1.70 -21.34 12.40
C GLU A 72 1.69 -20.37 13.58
N GLU A 73 2.45 -20.69 14.64
CA GLU A 73 2.57 -19.81 15.80
C GLU A 73 3.24 -18.48 15.44
N ILE A 74 4.29 -18.53 14.62
CA ILE A 74 5.00 -17.34 14.12
C ILE A 74 4.06 -16.49 13.25
N TYR A 75 3.36 -17.13 12.31
CA TYR A 75 2.42 -16.47 11.42
C TYR A 75 1.31 -15.75 12.18
N GLN A 76 0.62 -16.43 13.10
CA GLN A 76 -0.48 -15.82 13.85
C GLN A 76 -0.02 -14.68 14.76
N LYS A 77 1.17 -14.81 15.37
CA LYS A 77 1.74 -13.73 16.19
C LYS A 77 2.13 -12.52 15.34
N ALA A 78 2.82 -12.72 14.23
CA ALA A 78 3.16 -11.64 13.30
C ALA A 78 1.89 -10.93 12.79
N ARG A 79 0.89 -11.70 12.33
CA ARG A 79 -0.40 -11.18 11.86
C ARG A 79 -1.12 -10.33 12.92
N LYS A 80 -1.11 -10.77 14.18
CA LYS A 80 -1.73 -10.03 15.29
C LYS A 80 -1.03 -8.68 15.54
N GLU A 81 0.30 -8.67 15.57
CA GLU A 81 1.09 -7.45 15.80
C GLU A 81 0.91 -6.44 14.65
N ILE A 82 0.93 -6.91 13.40
CA ILE A 82 0.71 -6.05 12.23
C ILE A 82 -0.70 -5.46 12.24
N GLY A 83 -1.71 -6.27 12.59
CA GLY A 83 -3.07 -5.76 12.77
C GLY A 83 -3.15 -4.66 13.83
N ALA A 84 -2.42 -4.81 14.94
CA ALA A 84 -2.33 -3.78 15.97
C ALA A 84 -1.60 -2.51 15.48
N LEU A 85 -0.52 -2.65 14.69
CA LEU A 85 0.21 -1.53 14.11
C LEU A 85 -0.66 -0.73 13.12
N ILE A 86 -1.37 -1.42 12.22
CA ILE A 86 -2.29 -0.78 11.27
C ILE A 86 -3.38 -0.01 12.03
N GLN A 87 -3.95 -0.61 13.08
CA GLN A 87 -4.94 0.08 13.92
C GLN A 87 -4.32 1.28 14.65
N ALA A 88 -3.12 1.16 15.20
CA ALA A 88 -2.44 2.27 15.87
C ALA A 88 -2.22 3.45 14.92
N ILE A 89 -1.61 3.21 13.75
CA ILE A 89 -1.40 4.24 12.72
C ILE A 89 -2.73 4.84 12.29
N THR A 90 -3.75 4.02 12.03
CA THR A 90 -5.07 4.51 11.58
C THR A 90 -5.71 5.44 12.60
N TYR A 91 -5.82 5.00 13.86
CA TYR A 91 -6.58 5.72 14.88
C TYR A 91 -5.80 6.84 15.58
N GLN A 92 -4.47 6.76 15.62
CA GLN A 92 -3.63 7.70 16.36
C GLN A 92 -2.89 8.69 15.45
N GLU A 93 -2.69 8.37 14.18
CA GLU A 93 -1.92 9.21 13.25
C GLU A 93 -2.76 9.67 12.06
N PHE A 94 -3.31 8.72 11.30
CA PHE A 94 -4.04 9.01 10.05
C PHE A 94 -5.34 9.79 10.28
N LEU A 95 -6.24 9.30 11.14
CA LEU A 95 -7.51 10.01 11.42
C LEU A 95 -7.27 11.41 12.01
N PRO A 96 -6.38 11.60 13.00
CA PRO A 96 -6.03 12.94 13.47
C PRO A 96 -5.42 13.85 12.40
N ALA A 97 -4.59 13.32 11.49
CA ALA A 97 -4.04 14.09 10.37
C ALA A 97 -5.13 14.57 9.40
N LEU A 98 -6.23 13.83 9.27
CA LEU A 98 -7.44 14.25 8.55
C LEU A 98 -8.34 15.22 9.36
N GLY A 99 -7.93 15.62 10.57
CA GLY A 99 -8.72 16.46 11.47
C GLY A 99 -9.86 15.72 12.18
N ILE A 100 -9.89 14.39 12.11
CA ILE A 100 -10.90 13.56 12.78
C ILE A 100 -10.37 13.20 14.17
N SER A 101 -10.96 13.79 15.20
CA SER A 101 -10.64 13.47 16.60
C SER A 101 -11.67 12.49 17.16
N LEU A 102 -11.21 11.32 17.58
CA LEU A 102 -12.02 10.33 18.27
C LEU A 102 -11.77 10.40 19.78
N SER A 103 -12.80 10.11 20.57
CA SER A 103 -12.65 9.95 22.02
C SER A 103 -11.70 8.79 22.32
N SER A 104 -10.88 8.92 23.38
CA SER A 104 -10.00 7.85 23.83
C SER A 104 -10.78 6.54 24.03
N TYR A 105 -10.21 5.45 23.53
CA TYR A 105 -10.77 4.12 23.73
C TYR A 105 -10.84 3.80 25.23
N THR A 106 -11.95 3.21 25.67
CA THR A 106 -12.20 2.89 27.08
C THR A 106 -12.42 1.40 27.27
N VAL A 107 -13.39 0.83 26.55
CA VAL A 107 -13.79 -0.57 26.71
C VAL A 107 -14.41 -1.10 25.42
N TYR A 108 -14.25 -2.41 25.20
CA TYR A 108 -14.93 -3.11 24.12
C TYR A 108 -16.44 -3.14 24.42
N LYS A 109 -17.25 -2.85 23.42
CA LYS A 109 -18.71 -2.84 23.52
C LYS A 109 -19.29 -3.85 22.53
N GLU A 110 -19.73 -4.99 23.05
CA GLU A 110 -20.32 -6.07 22.24
C GLU A 110 -21.61 -5.66 21.50
N SER A 111 -22.30 -4.63 21.99
CA SER A 111 -23.53 -4.11 21.38
C SER A 111 -23.30 -3.18 20.20
N VAL A 112 -22.06 -2.79 19.93
CA VAL A 112 -21.72 -1.95 18.78
C VAL A 112 -21.67 -2.80 17.53
N ARG A 113 -22.37 -2.37 16.49
CA ARG A 113 -22.33 -2.97 15.15
C ARG A 113 -21.16 -2.37 14.36
N PRO A 114 -20.11 -3.14 14.02
CA PRO A 114 -18.90 -2.62 13.39
C PRO A 114 -18.95 -2.63 11.85
N ASP A 115 -20.11 -2.91 11.26
CA ASP A 115 -20.26 -2.98 9.80
C ASP A 115 -19.95 -1.64 9.14
N ILE A 116 -19.28 -1.70 7.98
CA ILE A 116 -19.02 -0.52 7.16
C ILE A 116 -20.33 -0.01 6.56
N LEU A 117 -20.63 1.26 6.79
CA LEU A 117 -21.79 1.91 6.19
C LEU A 117 -21.58 2.06 4.67
N ASN A 118 -22.63 1.82 3.89
CA ASN A 118 -22.57 1.98 2.44
C ASN A 118 -22.14 3.41 2.04
N THR A 119 -22.64 4.43 2.75
CA THR A 119 -22.25 5.83 2.54
C THR A 119 -20.76 6.07 2.82
N PHE A 120 -20.19 5.38 3.81
CA PHE A 120 -18.76 5.46 4.08
C PHE A 120 -17.94 4.87 2.93
N ALA A 121 -18.30 3.66 2.47
CA ALA A 121 -17.59 2.98 1.39
C ALA A 121 -17.71 3.68 0.03
N THR A 122 -18.87 4.28 -0.26
CA THR A 122 -19.18 4.85 -1.58
C THR A 122 -18.86 6.33 -1.71
N ALA A 123 -18.87 7.09 -0.62
CA ALA A 123 -18.63 8.52 -0.66
C ALA A 123 -17.47 8.94 0.25
N SER A 124 -17.56 8.67 1.56
CA SER A 124 -16.60 9.23 2.52
C SER A 124 -15.17 8.77 2.27
N TYR A 125 -14.94 7.47 2.07
CA TYR A 125 -13.60 6.92 1.86
C TYR A 125 -13.05 7.21 0.45
N ARG A 126 -13.88 7.72 -0.46
CA ARG A 126 -13.46 8.14 -1.81
C ARG A 126 -12.81 9.52 -1.84
N ILE A 127 -12.84 10.29 -0.74
CA ILE A 127 -12.20 11.61 -0.62
C ILE A 127 -10.73 11.61 -1.06
N GLY A 128 -10.03 10.49 -0.85
CA GLY A 128 -8.63 10.30 -1.25
C GLY A 128 -8.38 10.54 -2.74
N HIS A 129 -9.34 10.25 -3.63
CA HIS A 129 -9.16 10.44 -5.08
C HIS A 129 -9.00 11.92 -5.49
N THR A 130 -9.45 12.85 -4.64
CA THR A 130 -9.25 14.30 -4.86
C THR A 130 -7.89 14.79 -4.33
N MET A 131 -7.18 13.95 -3.57
CA MET A 131 -5.93 14.30 -2.89
C MET A 131 -4.70 13.75 -3.62
N VAL A 132 -4.91 12.88 -4.62
CA VAL A 132 -3.84 12.27 -5.41
C VAL A 132 -3.22 13.30 -6.35
N ALA A 133 -1.88 13.40 -6.33
CA ALA A 133 -1.14 14.28 -7.23
C ALA A 133 -0.91 13.62 -8.61
N ASP A 134 -0.82 14.43 -9.67
CA ASP A 134 -0.54 13.97 -11.04
C ASP A 134 0.86 13.39 -11.25
N GLU A 135 1.73 13.54 -10.24
CA GLU A 135 3.12 13.10 -10.29
C GLU A 135 3.51 12.29 -9.06
N VAL A 136 4.32 11.26 -9.26
CA VAL A 136 4.98 10.48 -8.22
C VAL A 136 6.39 11.01 -8.03
N ALA A 137 6.68 11.65 -6.89
CA ALA A 137 8.02 12.14 -6.60
C ALA A 137 9.02 10.99 -6.37
N LEU A 138 10.23 11.14 -6.91
CA LEU A 138 11.37 10.26 -6.64
C LEU A 138 12.48 11.04 -5.94
N ARG A 139 12.91 10.57 -4.76
CA ARG A 139 13.94 11.23 -3.95
C ARG A 139 14.99 10.24 -3.45
N SER A 140 16.27 10.57 -3.49
CA SER A 140 17.30 9.77 -2.84
C SER A 140 17.21 9.87 -1.32
N LEU A 141 17.97 9.02 -0.60
CA LEU A 141 18.07 9.10 0.87
C LEU A 141 18.52 10.50 1.35
N ASP A 142 19.38 11.16 0.57
CA ASP A 142 19.87 12.52 0.80
C ASP A 142 18.89 13.62 0.34
N CYS A 143 17.64 13.26 0.00
CA CYS A 143 16.59 14.15 -0.50
C CYS A 143 16.83 14.75 -1.89
N GLU A 144 17.78 14.23 -2.66
CA GLU A 144 18.05 14.69 -4.03
C GLU A 144 17.06 14.12 -5.04
N LYS A 145 16.78 14.87 -6.11
CA LYS A 145 15.88 14.41 -7.18
C LYS A 145 16.54 13.30 -7.99
N ILE A 146 15.83 12.19 -8.21
CA ILE A 146 16.27 11.10 -9.09
C ILE A 146 15.54 11.21 -10.42
N ASP A 147 16.27 11.11 -11.53
CA ASP A 147 15.74 11.02 -12.91
C ASP A 147 14.65 12.06 -13.22
N GLY A 148 14.97 13.34 -13.05
CA GLY A 148 14.02 14.45 -13.22
C GLY A 148 13.21 14.78 -11.95
N GLY A 149 13.10 13.84 -11.01
CA GLY A 149 12.52 14.03 -9.68
C GLY A 149 11.04 13.65 -9.56
N SER A 150 10.38 13.32 -10.65
CA SER A 150 9.02 12.77 -10.64
C SER A 150 8.74 11.93 -11.88
N LEU A 151 7.76 11.04 -11.76
CA LEU A 151 7.14 10.30 -12.84
C LEU A 151 5.67 10.74 -12.97
N GLU A 152 5.12 10.78 -14.17
CA GLU A 152 3.68 11.03 -14.34
C GLU A 152 2.87 9.86 -13.78
N LEU A 153 1.86 10.15 -12.96
CA LEU A 153 1.05 9.14 -12.28
C LEU A 153 0.50 8.10 -13.26
N VAL A 154 -0.01 8.56 -14.41
CA VAL A 154 -0.59 7.72 -15.49
C VAL A 154 0.36 6.64 -15.99
N ASP A 155 1.66 6.95 -16.04
CA ASP A 155 2.69 6.01 -16.53
C ASP A 155 3.07 4.99 -15.47
N VAL A 156 2.92 5.35 -14.19
CA VAL A 156 3.28 4.48 -13.07
C VAL A 156 2.13 3.51 -12.71
N PHE A 157 0.89 3.78 -13.12
CA PHE A 157 -0.25 2.86 -12.91
C PHE A 157 0.05 1.46 -13.44
N PHE A 158 -0.11 0.45 -12.58
CA PHE A 158 0.12 -0.97 -12.89
C PHE A 158 1.49 -1.31 -13.48
N ASN A 159 2.49 -0.44 -13.35
CA ASN A 159 3.81 -0.64 -13.96
C ASN A 159 4.89 -0.95 -12.90
N PRO A 160 5.23 -2.24 -12.68
CA PRO A 160 6.24 -2.63 -11.69
C PRO A 160 7.68 -2.34 -12.14
N GLU A 161 7.92 -2.03 -13.42
CA GLU A 161 9.29 -1.80 -13.93
C GLU A 161 9.98 -0.65 -13.20
N PHE A 162 9.23 0.38 -12.81
CA PHE A 162 9.78 1.51 -12.08
C PHE A 162 10.27 1.14 -10.68
N VAL A 163 9.55 0.28 -9.97
CA VAL A 163 9.97 -0.23 -8.66
C VAL A 163 11.19 -1.16 -8.82
N ASN A 164 11.21 -2.00 -9.87
CA ASN A 164 12.36 -2.85 -10.16
C ASN A 164 13.61 -2.04 -10.53
N LYS A 165 13.44 -0.90 -11.21
CA LYS A 165 14.52 -0.02 -11.65
C LYS A 165 15.12 0.81 -10.51
N TYR A 166 14.28 1.47 -9.70
CA TYR A 166 14.75 2.41 -8.68
C TYR A 166 14.76 1.84 -7.26
N GLY A 167 14.17 0.67 -7.05
CA GLY A 167 13.84 0.18 -5.71
C GLY A 167 12.66 0.96 -5.10
N ILE A 168 12.27 0.58 -3.89
CA ILE A 168 11.13 1.18 -3.19
C ILE A 168 11.48 2.45 -2.42
N ASP A 169 12.72 2.55 -1.90
CA ASP A 169 13.16 3.65 -1.04
C ASP A 169 12.93 5.03 -1.66
N PRO A 170 13.20 5.24 -2.97
CA PRO A 170 13.01 6.57 -3.54
C PRO A 170 11.55 7.02 -3.64
N PHE A 171 10.64 6.07 -3.83
CA PHE A 171 9.20 6.33 -3.84
C PHE A 171 8.73 6.76 -2.45
N LEU A 172 9.17 6.04 -1.41
CA LEU A 172 8.79 6.33 -0.02
C LEU A 172 9.29 7.69 0.43
N LYS A 173 10.55 8.00 0.09
CA LYS A 173 11.10 9.31 0.36
C LYS A 173 10.35 10.41 -0.39
N GLY A 174 9.99 10.14 -1.64
CA GLY A 174 9.09 10.98 -2.43
C GLY A 174 7.76 11.24 -1.74
N LEU A 175 7.04 10.19 -1.35
CA LEU A 175 5.74 10.25 -0.66
C LEU A 175 5.82 11.00 0.68
N SER A 176 6.91 10.85 1.42
CA SER A 176 7.10 11.56 2.70
C SER A 176 7.28 13.08 2.54
N GLY A 177 7.74 13.54 1.37
CA GLY A 177 8.07 14.94 1.12
C GLY A 177 7.15 15.64 0.12
N HIS A 178 6.40 14.89 -0.69
CA HIS A 178 5.47 15.41 -1.68
C HIS A 178 4.15 15.80 -1.00
N LYS A 179 3.63 16.98 -1.34
CA LYS A 179 2.36 17.45 -0.78
C LYS A 179 1.20 16.87 -1.58
N GLN A 180 0.23 16.29 -0.89
CA GLN A 180 -1.06 15.94 -1.47
C GLN A 180 -1.80 17.17 -2.01
N TYR A 181 -2.71 16.94 -2.94
CA TYR A 181 -3.60 17.99 -3.46
C TYR A 181 -4.67 18.36 -2.43
N GLU A 182 -5.21 19.57 -2.57
CA GLU A 182 -6.31 20.04 -1.73
C GLU A 182 -7.60 19.31 -2.10
N THR A 183 -8.36 18.90 -1.09
CA THR A 183 -9.68 18.30 -1.31
C THR A 183 -10.63 19.32 -1.94
N ASN A 184 -11.08 19.07 -3.17
CA ASN A 184 -12.05 19.90 -3.88
C ASN A 184 -13.12 19.03 -4.57
N THR A 185 -13.97 19.65 -5.42
CA THR A 185 -15.03 18.95 -6.17
C THR A 185 -14.56 18.38 -7.51
N GLU A 186 -13.26 18.45 -7.79
CA GLU A 186 -12.66 18.08 -9.07
C GLU A 186 -11.69 16.91 -8.87
N ILE A 187 -11.52 16.13 -9.92
CA ILE A 187 -10.43 15.16 -10.04
C ILE A 187 -9.55 15.72 -11.16
N ASN A 188 -8.23 15.65 -10.99
CA ASN A 188 -7.23 16.35 -11.78
C ASN A 188 -7.59 16.48 -13.26
N SER A 189 -7.46 17.70 -13.79
CA SER A 189 -7.77 17.99 -15.19
C SER A 189 -6.65 17.45 -16.07
N THR A 190 -6.97 16.47 -16.92
CA THR A 190 -6.13 16.03 -18.05
C THR A 190 -5.80 17.16 -18.99
#